data_AF-A0A936KAK5-F1
#
_entry.id   AF-A0A936KAK5-F1
#
_cell.length_a   1.000
_cell.length_b   1.000
_cell.length_c   1.000
_cell.angle_alpha   90.00
_cell.angle_beta   90.00
_cell.angle_gamma   90.00
#
_symmetry.space_group_name_H-M   'P 1'
#
loop_
_entity.id
_entity.type
_entity.pdbx_description
1 polymer ?
#
loop_
_entity_poly.entity_id
_entity_poly.type
_entity_poly.pdbx_seq_one_letter_code
_entity_poly.pdbx_strand_id
1 'polypeptide(L)' 'MRTMTSLEAQNQFGALIDASQRQPITVTRRGRPVAVVLS' A
#
# COMPACT_ATOMS: atom_id res chain seq x y z
N MET A 1 -9.32 -1.85 -5.56
CA MET A 1 -8.08 -1.11 -5.24
C MET A 1 -8.18 -0.59 -3.83
N ARG A 2 -7.22 -0.94 -2.97
CA ARG A 2 -7.13 -0.41 -1.59
C ARG A 2 -6.04 0.64 -1.51
N THR A 3 -6.20 1.61 -0.62
CA THR A 3 -5.22 2.66 -0.37
C THR A 3 -4.60 2.47 1.01
N MET A 4 -3.29 2.67 1.11
CA MET A 4 -2.53 2.73 2.36
C MET A 4 -1.69 4.01 2.38
N THR A 5 -1.43 4.54 3.56
CA THR A 5 -0.45 5.62 3.72
C THR A 5 0.97 5.04 3.67
N SER A 6 1.94 5.90 3.35
CA SER A 6 3.36 5.53 3.40
C SER A 6 3.80 5.09 4.80
N LEU A 7 3.15 5.60 5.85
CA LEU A 7 3.46 5.23 7.24
C LEU A 7 2.96 3.80 7.56
N GLU A 8 1.73 3.45 7.16
CA GLU A 8 1.19 2.10 7.32
C GLU A 8 2.00 1.10 6.48
N ALA A 9 2.29 1.44 5.23
CA ALA A 9 3.10 0.61 4.34
C ALA A 9 4.49 0.31 4.92
N GLN A 10 5.11 1.30 5.57
CA GLN A 10 6.42 1.14 6.22
C GLN A 10 6.34 0.31 7.50
N ASN A 11 5.39 0.61 8.40
CA ASN A 11 5.31 -0.03 9.71
C ASN A 11 4.66 -1.43 9.66
N GLN A 12 3.89 -1.73 8.61
CA GLN A 12 3.13 -2.97 8.47
C GLN A 12 3.43 -3.64 7.12
N PHE A 13 4.71 -3.72 6.76
CA PHE A 13 5.14 -4.23 5.46
C PHE A 13 4.60 -5.64 5.14
N GLY A 14 4.57 -6.56 6.11
CA GLY A 14 3.98 -7.89 5.91
C GLY A 14 2.51 -7.84 5.49
N ALA A 15 1.71 -6.99 6.16
CA ALA A 15 0.30 -6.80 5.82
C ALA A 15 0.11 -6.13 4.44
N LEU A 16 1.03 -5.24 4.04
CA LEU A 16 1.05 -4.66 2.69
C LEU A 16 1.22 -5.76 1.63
N ILE A 17 2.18 -6.66 1.83
CA ILE A 17 2.43 -7.77 0.89
C ILE A 17 1.25 -8.72 0.85
N ASP A 18 0.71 -9.14 1.99
CA ASP A 18 -0.47 -10.03 2.03
C ASP A 18 -1.70 -9.39 1.37
N ALA A 19 -1.84 -8.07 1.48
CA ALA A 19 -2.92 -7.34 0.83
C ALA A 19 -2.71 -7.23 -0.68
N SER A 20 -1.48 -7.02 -1.15
CA SER A 20 -1.15 -6.88 -2.57
C SER A 20 -1.37 -8.18 -3.36
N GLN A 21 -1.23 -9.34 -2.71
CA GLN A 21 -1.57 -10.64 -3.31
C GLN A 21 -3.06 -10.76 -3.69
N ARG A 22 -3.95 -10.00 -3.02
CA ARG A 22 -5.41 -10.09 -3.26
C ARG A 22 -5.93 -9.00 -4.19
N GLN A 23 -5.30 -7.82 -4.17
CA GLN A 23 -5.64 -6.72 -5.07
C GLN A 23 -4.55 -5.63 -5.07
N PRO A 24 -4.47 -4.80 -6.13
CA PRO A 24 -3.56 -3.65 -6.16
C PRO A 24 -3.74 -2.70 -4.97
N ILE A 25 -2.62 -2.29 -4.38
CA ILE A 25 -2.55 -1.35 -3.25
C ILE A 25 -1.92 -0.03 -3.71
N THR A 26 -2.66 1.07 -3.61
CA THR A 26 -2.09 2.42 -3.79
C THR A 26 -1.47 2.89 -2.49
N VAL A 27 -0.20 3.28 -2.55
CA VAL A 27 0.46 3.97 -1.44
C VAL A 27 0.36 5.47 -1.65
N THR A 28 -0.05 6.18 -0.60
CA THR A 28 -0.16 7.64 -0.59
C THR A 28 0.84 8.25 0.39
N ARG A 29 1.35 9.44 0.06
CA ARG A 29 2.14 10.27 0.98
C ARG A 29 1.47 11.63 1.09
N ARG A 30 1.09 12.03 2.31
CA ARG A 30 0.34 13.28 2.56
C ARG A 30 -0.90 13.40 1.65
N GLY A 31 -1.66 12.31 1.53
CA GLY A 31 -2.87 12.23 0.71
C GLY A 31 -2.67 12.15 -0.80
N ARG A 32 -1.42 12.22 -1.29
CA ARG A 32 -1.12 12.12 -2.73
C ARG A 32 -0.66 10.71 -3.09
N PRO A 33 -1.21 10.07 -4.14
CA PRO A 33 -0.71 8.78 -4.63
C PRO A 33 0.76 8.90 -5.05
N VAL A 34 1.59 7.94 -4.64
CA VAL A 34 3.03 7.92 -4.95
C VAL A 34 3.52 6.58 -5.49
N ALA A 35 2.81 5.49 -5.21
CA ALA A 35 3.14 4.17 -5.72
C ALA A 35 1.88 3.28 -5.81
N VAL A 36 1.96 2.23 -6.62
CA VAL A 36 1.02 1.11 -6.61
C VAL A 36 1.82 -0.18 -6.45
N VAL A 37 1.41 -1.01 -5.49
CA VAL A 37 2.00 -2.32 -5.24
C VAL A 37 1.06 -3.38 -5.82
N LEU A 38 1.65 -4.30 -6.60
CA LEU A 38 0.99 -5.42 -7.26
C LEU A 38 1.61 -6.73 -6.72
N SER A 39 1.03 -7.88 -7.08
CA SER A 39 1.64 -9.21 -6.85
C SER A 39 2.89 -9.40 -7.69
#